data_AF-A0A2E5YQ32-F1
#
_entry.id   AF-A0A2E5YQ32-F1
#
_cell.length_a   1.000
_cell.length_b   1.000
_cell.length_c   1.000
_cell.angle_alpha   90.00
_cell.angle_beta   90.00
_cell.angle_gamma   90.00
#
_symmetry.space_group_name_H-M   'P 1'
#
loop_
_entity.id
_entity.type
_entity.pdbx_description
1 polymer ?
#
loop_
_entity_poly.entity_id
_entity_poly.type
_entity_poly.pdbx_seq_one_letter_code
_entity_poly.pdbx_strand_id
1 'polypeptide(L)'
;MGRGERFAEMKMTHDEIASEFAEIFDDLPTEQVNEMLAKNMPFETIEFFARYAEAFADGAGIKGETRGRLANLLLFGYLIRVLEERLLPEPPLI
;
A
#
# COMPACT_ATOMS: atom_id res chain seq x y z
N MET A 1 -12.04 -23.77 8.53
CA MET A 1 -11.96 -22.84 7.37
C MET A 1 -10.77 -21.93 7.55
N GLY A 2 -9.83 -21.99 6.61
CA GLY A 2 -8.62 -21.17 6.63
C GLY A 2 -8.92 -19.74 6.18
N ARG A 3 -8.15 -18.77 6.69
CA ARG A 3 -8.25 -17.34 6.29
C ARG A 3 -8.16 -17.18 4.76
N GLY A 4 -7.35 -18.02 4.11
CA GLY A 4 -7.21 -18.11 2.64
C GLY A 4 -8.46 -18.53 1.86
N GLU A 5 -9.35 -19.34 2.46
CA GLU A 5 -10.56 -19.84 1.77
C GLU A 5 -11.66 -18.77 1.75
N ARG A 6 -11.66 -17.83 2.70
CA ARG A 6 -12.61 -16.70 2.74
C ARG A 6 -12.40 -15.70 1.59
N PHE A 7 -11.16 -15.53 1.13
CA PHE A 7 -10.83 -14.61 0.02
C PHE A 7 -11.33 -15.11 -1.35
N ALA A 8 -11.55 -16.41 -1.51
CA ALA A 8 -11.97 -17.00 -2.79
C ALA A 8 -13.50 -17.04 -2.96
N GLU A 9 -14.28 -16.99 -1.87
CA GLU A 9 -15.76 -17.11 -1.91
C GLU A 9 -16.51 -15.78 -1.84
N MET A 10 -15.91 -14.70 -1.35
CA MET A 10 -16.54 -13.38 -1.34
C MET A 10 -16.07 -12.56 -2.53
N LYS A 11 -17.00 -12.14 -3.40
CA LYS A 11 -16.82 -10.96 -4.25
C LYS A 11 -16.70 -9.73 -3.35
N MET A 12 -15.58 -9.57 -2.65
CA MET A 12 -15.30 -8.37 -1.90
C MET A 12 -15.20 -7.21 -2.87
N THR A 13 -15.90 -6.13 -2.54
CA THR A 13 -15.82 -4.86 -3.26
C THR A 13 -14.44 -4.23 -3.03
N HIS A 14 -14.01 -3.33 -3.93
CA HIS A 14 -12.73 -2.63 -3.77
C HIS A 14 -12.60 -1.92 -2.42
N ASP A 15 -13.72 -1.37 -1.91
CA ASP A 15 -13.78 -0.68 -0.61
C ASP A 15 -13.54 -1.65 0.57
N GLU A 16 -14.05 -2.89 0.48
CA GLU A 16 -13.86 -3.92 1.51
C GLU A 16 -12.43 -4.45 1.49
N ILE A 17 -11.84 -4.64 0.31
CA ILE A 17 -10.43 -5.02 0.16
C ILE A 17 -9.54 -3.91 0.73
N ALA A 18 -9.81 -2.65 0.40
CA ALA A 18 -9.05 -1.51 0.92
C ALA A 18 -9.16 -1.39 2.44
N SER A 19 -10.36 -1.65 3.00
CA SER A 19 -10.61 -1.63 4.44
C SER A 19 -9.87 -2.76 5.17
N GLU A 20 -9.93 -4.00 4.68
CA GLU A 20 -9.18 -5.11 5.27
C GLU A 20 -7.67 -4.89 5.15
N PHE A 21 -7.20 -4.32 4.04
CA PHE A 21 -5.79 -3.99 3.88
C PHE A 21 -5.37 -2.91 4.90
N ALA A 22 -6.17 -1.85 5.07
CA ALA A 22 -5.91 -0.82 6.06
C ALA A 22 -5.86 -1.38 7.49
N GLU A 23 -6.80 -2.26 7.86
CA GLU A 23 -6.83 -2.90 9.18
C GLU A 23 -5.61 -3.81 9.42
N ILE A 24 -5.26 -4.67 8.46
CA ILE A 24 -4.09 -5.57 8.57
C ILE A 24 -2.80 -4.77 8.76
N PHE A 25 -2.67 -3.62 8.09
CA PHE A 25 -1.46 -2.82 8.12
C PHE A 25 -1.40 -1.80 9.27
N ASP A 26 -2.54 -1.38 9.85
CA ASP A 26 -2.51 -0.53 11.05
C ASP A 26 -2.03 -1.32 12.28
N ASP A 27 -2.30 -2.63 12.30
CA ASP A 27 -1.80 -3.55 13.33
C ASP A 27 -0.32 -3.93 13.16
N LEU A 28 0.32 -3.58 12.04
CA LEU A 28 1.70 -3.97 11.75
C LEU A 28 2.72 -2.89 12.16
N PRO A 29 3.73 -3.24 12.97
CA PRO A 29 4.84 -2.33 13.28
C PRO A 29 5.57 -1.89 12.00
N THR A 30 5.98 -0.62 11.96
CA THR A 30 6.73 -0.02 10.83
C THR A 30 7.94 -0.86 10.41
N GLU A 31 8.66 -1.47 11.36
CA GLU A 31 9.81 -2.31 11.05
C GLU A 31 9.44 -3.58 10.27
N GLN A 32 8.31 -4.22 10.60
CA GLN A 32 7.84 -5.42 9.88
C GLN A 32 7.40 -5.07 8.47
N VAL A 33 6.73 -3.92 8.30
CA VAL A 33 6.38 -3.40 6.98
C VAL A 33 7.64 -3.16 6.15
N ASN A 34 8.64 -2.49 6.72
CA ASN A 34 9.90 -2.22 6.02
C ASN A 34 10.62 -3.51 5.61
N GLU A 35 10.65 -4.52 6.48
CA GLU A 35 11.28 -5.81 6.18
C GLU A 35 10.55 -6.56 5.06
N MET A 36 9.21 -6.56 5.08
CA MET A 36 8.40 -7.14 4.01
C MET A 36 8.66 -6.45 2.68
N LEU A 37 8.69 -5.11 2.67
CA LEU A 37 8.94 -4.32 1.46
C LEU A 37 10.34 -4.60 0.90
N ALA A 38 11.37 -4.61 1.75
CA ALA A 38 12.74 -4.88 1.34
C ALA A 38 12.93 -6.27 0.69
N LYS A 39 12.11 -7.26 1.07
CA LYS A 39 12.15 -8.62 0.51
C LYS A 39 11.43 -8.76 -0.83
N ASN A 40 10.45 -7.91 -1.12
CA ASN A 40 9.52 -8.11 -2.23
C ASN A 40 9.58 -7.00 -3.29
N MET A 41 10.27 -5.90 -3.03
CA MET A 41 10.36 -4.75 -3.93
C MET A 41 11.81 -4.45 -4.32
N PRO A 42 12.05 -3.99 -5.57
CA PRO A 42 13.36 -3.47 -5.94
C PRO A 42 13.78 -2.31 -5.02
N PHE A 43 15.06 -2.27 -4.67
CA PHE A 43 15.62 -1.26 -3.77
C PHE A 43 15.40 0.15 -4.30
N GLU A 44 15.54 0.34 -5.62
CA GLU A 44 15.37 1.63 -6.29
C GLU A 44 13.96 2.20 -6.11
N THR A 45 12.95 1.33 -6.08
CA THR A 45 11.56 1.72 -5.83
C THR A 45 11.40 2.21 -4.39
N ILE A 46 11.96 1.49 -3.42
CA ILE A 46 11.91 1.87 -2.00
C ILE A 46 12.63 3.21 -1.78
N GLU A 47 13.81 3.37 -2.37
CA GLU A 47 14.60 4.60 -2.29
C GLU A 47 13.87 5.80 -2.90
N PHE A 48 13.20 5.60 -4.04
CA PHE A 48 12.37 6.64 -4.66
C PHE A 48 11.29 7.13 -3.69
N PHE A 49 10.50 6.22 -3.11
CA PHE A 49 9.42 6.62 -2.20
C PHE A 49 9.93 7.24 -0.92
N ALA A 50 11.08 6.82 -0.39
CA ALA A 50 11.70 7.45 0.77
C ALA A 50 12.05 8.92 0.48
N ARG A 51 12.76 9.19 -0.63
CA ARG A 51 13.16 10.55 -1.03
C ARG A 51 11.96 11.43 -1.37
N TYR A 52 10.97 10.87 -2.06
CA TYR A 52 9.75 11.60 -2.41
C TYR A 52 8.94 11.95 -1.16
N ALA A 53 8.79 11.01 -0.22
CA ALA A 53 8.09 11.24 1.04
C ALA A 53 8.77 12.32 1.88
N GLU A 54 10.10 12.35 1.95
CA GLU A 54 10.84 13.42 2.62
C GLU A 54 10.55 14.79 2.01
N ALA A 55 10.71 14.92 0.68
CA ALA A 55 10.46 16.17 -0.02
C ALA A 55 9.00 16.64 0.12
N PHE A 56 8.04 15.72 0.03
CA PHE A 56 6.63 16.01 0.24
C PHE A 56 6.35 16.46 1.69
N ALA A 57 6.89 15.75 2.68
CA ALA A 57 6.71 16.09 4.08
C ALA A 57 7.28 17.47 4.42
N ASP A 58 8.44 17.82 3.85
CA ASP A 58 9.04 19.15 3.99
C ASP A 58 8.15 20.24 3.38
N GLY A 59 7.66 20.02 2.16
CA GLY A 59 6.77 20.97 1.46
C GLY A 59 5.41 21.15 2.15
N ALA A 60 4.88 20.08 2.75
CA ALA A 60 3.58 20.08 3.43
C ALA A 60 3.65 20.38 4.94
N GLY A 61 4.85 20.53 5.51
CA GLY A 61 5.04 20.77 6.94
C GLY A 61 4.67 19.57 7.84
N ILE A 62 4.71 18.35 7.31
CA ILE A 62 4.37 17.11 8.04
C ILE A 62 5.53 16.72 8.96
N LYS A 63 5.22 16.41 10.23
CA LYS A 63 6.19 16.14 11.29
C LYS A 63 5.78 14.93 12.13
N GLY A 64 6.70 14.48 12.99
CA GLY A 64 6.44 13.43 13.97
C GLY A 64 6.25 12.06 13.34
N GLU A 65 5.45 11.22 13.99
CA GLU A 65 5.23 9.82 13.59
C GLU A 65 4.69 9.68 12.17
N THR A 66 3.76 10.56 11.76
CA THR A 66 3.19 10.58 10.41
C THR A 66 4.26 10.72 9.33
N ARG A 67 5.31 11.52 9.59
CA ARG A 67 6.45 11.65 8.67
C ARG A 67 7.19 10.31 8.51
N GLY A 68 7.42 9.60 9.61
CA GLY A 68 8.11 8.30 9.59
C GLY A 68 7.34 7.21 8.85
N ARG A 69 6.01 7.29 8.82
CA ARG A 69 5.14 6.32 8.11
C ARG A 69 4.86 6.71 6.65
N LEU A 70 5.18 7.94 6.24
CA LEU A 70 4.71 8.49 4.96
C LEU A 70 5.21 7.73 3.73
N ALA A 71 6.48 7.32 3.71
CA ALA A 71 7.02 6.54 2.60
C ALA A 71 6.27 5.22 2.39
N ASN A 72 5.95 4.53 3.49
CA ASN A 72 5.20 3.28 3.47
C ASN A 72 3.76 3.52 2.99
N LEU A 73 3.08 4.55 3.51
CA LEU A 73 1.72 4.90 3.10
C LEU A 73 1.63 5.21 1.61
N LEU A 74 2.58 5.98 1.06
CA LEU A 74 2.62 6.32 -0.36
C LEU A 74 2.88 5.09 -1.23
N LEU A 75 3.80 4.22 -0.82
CA LEU A 75 4.08 2.99 -1.53
C LEU A 75 2.86 2.05 -1.53
N PHE A 76 2.13 1.95 -0.41
CA PHE A 76 0.90 1.16 -0.36
C PHE A 76 -0.18 1.73 -1.26
N GLY A 77 -0.41 3.05 -1.22
CA GLY A 77 -1.36 3.70 -2.13
C GLY A 77 -1.02 3.43 -3.60
N TYR A 78 0.27 3.46 -3.95
CA TYR A 78 0.72 3.10 -5.29
C TYR A 78 0.45 1.64 -5.65
N LEU A 79 0.74 0.69 -4.75
CA LEU A 79 0.50 -0.74 -5.00
C LEU A 79 -0.98 -1.04 -5.18
N ILE A 80 -1.85 -0.46 -4.35
CA ILE A 80 -3.31 -0.57 -4.48
C ILE A 80 -3.74 -0.03 -5.84
N ARG A 81 -3.25 1.17 -6.22
CA ARG A 81 -3.58 1.78 -7.51
C ARG A 81 -3.16 0.91 -8.69
N VAL A 82 -1.97 0.32 -8.65
CA VAL A 82 -1.48 -0.60 -9.69
C VAL A 82 -2.32 -1.88 -9.75
N LEU A 83 -2.74 -2.41 -8.61
CA LEU A 83 -3.63 -3.57 -8.56
C LEU A 83 -4.98 -3.23 -9.19
N GLU A 84 -5.59 -2.10 -8.84
CA GLU A 84 -6.82 -1.63 -9.47
C GLU A 84 -6.67 -1.50 -10.98
N GLU A 85 -5.63 -0.84 -11.48
CA GLU A 85 -5.39 -0.69 -12.92
C GLU A 85 -5.28 -2.03 -13.67
N ARG A 86 -4.71 -3.05 -13.02
CA ARG A 86 -4.51 -4.37 -13.63
C ARG A 86 -5.72 -5.29 -13.50
N LEU A 87 -6.56 -5.09 -12.47
CA LEU A 87 -7.72 -5.92 -12.17
C LEU A 87 -9.01 -5.34 -12.74
N LEU A 88 -9.07 -4.03 -12.99
CA LEU A 88 -10.18 -3.42 -13.69
C LEU A 88 -10.23 -3.98 -15.11
N PRO A 89 -11.39 -4.50 -15.57
CA PRO A 89 -11.53 -5.01 -16.93
C PRO A 89 -11.21 -3.90 -17.93
N GLU A 90 -10.64 -4.26 -19.08
CA GLU A 90 -10.42 -3.29 -20.15
C GLU A 90 -11.74 -2.55 -20.44
N PRO A 91 -11.69 -1.20 -20.55
CA PRO A 91 -12.89 -0.46 -20.90
C PRO A 91 -13.45 -1.03 -22.19
N PRO A 92 -14.79 -1.23 -22.29
CA PRO A 92 -15.39 -1.79 -23.49
C PRO A 92 -14.96 -0.93 -24.68
N LEU A 93 -14.41 -1.57 -25.71
CA LEU A 93 -14.11 -0.94 -26.99
C LEU A 93 -15.41 -0.30 -27.50
N ILE A 94 -15.49 1.03 -27.41
CA ILE A 94 -16.59 1.85 -27.97
C ILE A 94 -16.40 1.93 -29.48
#